data_AF-B8CAF8-F1
#
_entry.id   AF-B8CAF8-F1
#
_cell.length_a   1.000
_cell.length_b   1.000
_cell.length_c   1.000
_cell.angle_alpha   90.00
_cell.angle_beta   90.00
_cell.angle_gamma   90.00
#
_symmetry.space_group_name_H-M   'P 1'
#
loop_
_entity.id
_entity.type
_entity.pdbx_description
1 polymer ?
#
loop_
_entity_poly.entity_id
_entity_poly.type
_entity_poly.pdbx_seq_one_letter_code
_entity_poly.pdbx_strand_id
1 'polypeptide(L)'
;MNHLTSSSLLRCISYPKGRTAAAGLLCIVFFTATKVSNLQWINDNFSSAEQQQQQQHHQLLTSSDANTNIYTSLRKNCQIVYVLGVEGAIHHGVTPIIDTLARQQIDPYTGNPYTVHLQPRVLRAALFGIRERRRSMTDPSLIQEVLDQLCPRDGNKHVIIEDSSFPCGAEDDPRSYRVHRQREWMDMTMQEIAQAELALNHPTNLQSFVDVYSPHAEIKFVVLHRPFLETVASHTDVDEGSYGHSNVIRGFMLILRRFLDANPRLWTMVCVERLMWTYYEQNDVVDEDQFSLARKNVVSYMAVFLGWPQMECPHCFDSWQESTKDAVKVLGEEKIMTLLDHMNELDGIWPPVVVDEALPEQHCST
;
A
#
# COMPACT_ATOMS: atom_id res chain seq x y z
N MET A 1 9.45 -64.59 -7.26
CA MET A 1 10.41 -65.47 -7.95
C MET A 1 9.99 -65.58 -9.40
N ASN A 2 10.84 -65.08 -10.30
CA ASN A 2 11.10 -65.50 -11.71
C ASN A 2 9.91 -65.52 -12.71
N HIS A 3 9.97 -64.97 -13.92
CA HIS A 3 11.08 -64.57 -14.81
C HIS A 3 10.63 -63.46 -15.79
N LEU A 4 11.57 -62.56 -16.10
CA LEU A 4 11.61 -61.73 -17.32
C LEU A 4 11.73 -62.60 -18.58
N THR A 5 11.22 -62.14 -19.72
CA THR A 5 11.98 -62.07 -21.00
C THR A 5 11.19 -61.39 -22.15
N SER A 6 11.81 -60.32 -22.66
CA SER A 6 12.19 -60.03 -24.06
C SER A 6 11.15 -59.92 -25.21
N SER A 7 11.03 -58.67 -25.68
CA SER A 7 11.22 -58.20 -27.07
C SER A 7 10.35 -58.73 -28.23
N SER A 8 9.65 -57.81 -28.91
CA SER A 8 9.59 -57.80 -30.38
C SER A 8 9.42 -56.38 -30.90
N LEU A 9 10.36 -55.97 -31.75
CA LEU A 9 10.29 -54.77 -32.59
C LEU A 9 9.07 -54.81 -33.51
N LEU A 10 8.43 -53.66 -33.77
CA LEU A 10 7.90 -53.37 -35.11
C LEU A 10 7.66 -51.87 -35.36
N ARG A 11 8.48 -51.35 -36.28
CA ARG A 11 8.22 -50.36 -37.34
C ARG A 11 7.89 -48.91 -36.98
N CYS A 12 8.92 -48.09 -37.16
CA CYS A 12 8.80 -46.70 -37.59
C CYS A 12 8.04 -46.60 -38.93
N ILE A 13 6.99 -45.78 -38.96
CA ILE A 13 6.43 -45.21 -40.18
C ILE A 13 6.75 -43.71 -40.15
N SER A 14 7.47 -43.27 -41.17
CA SER A 14 7.80 -41.87 -41.44
C SER A 14 6.59 -41.17 -42.06
N TYR A 15 6.11 -40.07 -41.46
CA TYR A 15 5.39 -39.01 -42.17
C TYR A 15 5.69 -37.63 -41.52
N PRO A 16 6.00 -36.59 -42.31
CA PRO A 16 6.33 -35.26 -41.79
C PRO A 16 5.11 -34.34 -41.86
N LYS A 17 4.70 -33.79 -40.70
CA LYS A 17 3.97 -32.53 -40.46
C LYS A 17 3.22 -32.65 -39.14
N GLY A 18 3.78 -32.06 -38.09
CA GLY A 18 3.18 -32.09 -36.76
C GLY A 18 4.20 -31.83 -35.66
N ARG A 19 4.99 -30.76 -35.79
CA ARG A 19 5.92 -30.30 -34.74
C ARG A 19 5.75 -28.81 -34.54
N THR A 20 4.61 -28.42 -33.99
CA THR A 20 4.40 -27.09 -33.39
C THR A 20 3.40 -27.10 -32.22
N ALA A 21 2.57 -28.14 -32.05
CA ALA A 21 1.59 -28.18 -30.96
C ALA A 21 2.08 -28.81 -29.64
N ALA A 22 3.10 -29.68 -29.66
CA ALA A 22 3.57 -30.37 -28.46
C ALA A 22 4.58 -29.56 -27.61
N ALA A 23 5.20 -28.52 -28.19
CA ALA A 23 6.13 -27.65 -27.46
C ALA A 23 5.40 -26.57 -26.62
N GLY A 24 4.24 -26.10 -27.06
CA GLY A 24 3.45 -25.10 -26.31
C GLY A 24 2.81 -25.66 -25.04
N LEU A 25 2.37 -26.92 -25.06
CA LEU A 25 1.75 -27.57 -23.89
C LEU A 25 2.76 -27.93 -22.80
N LEU A 26 4.02 -28.20 -23.15
CA LEU A 26 5.07 -28.42 -22.14
C LEU A 26 5.49 -27.10 -21.48
N CYS A 27 5.57 -25.99 -22.21
CA CYS A 27 5.90 -24.69 -21.64
C CYS A 27 4.84 -24.18 -20.65
N ILE A 28 3.54 -24.39 -20.92
CA ILE A 28 2.46 -23.94 -20.02
C ILE A 28 2.46 -24.70 -18.68
N VAL A 29 2.79 -26.00 -18.70
CA VAL A 29 2.89 -26.82 -17.48
C VAL A 29 4.14 -26.47 -16.67
N PHE A 30 5.27 -26.17 -17.32
CA PHE A 30 6.47 -25.72 -16.61
C PHE A 30 6.30 -24.32 -16.00
N PHE A 31 5.67 -23.37 -16.72
CA PHE A 31 5.44 -22.00 -16.20
C PHE A 31 4.47 -21.97 -15.01
N THR A 32 3.41 -22.80 -15.02
CA THR A 32 2.47 -22.88 -13.90
C THR A 32 3.08 -23.57 -12.67
N ALA A 33 3.89 -24.61 -12.86
CA ALA A 33 4.59 -25.27 -11.76
C ALA A 33 5.61 -24.35 -11.07
N THR A 34 6.34 -23.52 -11.83
CA THR A 34 7.29 -22.55 -11.25
C THR A 34 6.61 -21.39 -10.50
N LYS A 35 5.42 -20.96 -10.95
CA LYS A 35 4.66 -19.87 -10.30
C LYS A 35 4.12 -20.31 -8.92
N VAL A 36 3.68 -21.56 -8.80
CA VAL A 36 3.20 -22.15 -7.52
C VAL A 36 4.37 -22.39 -6.55
N SER A 37 5.52 -22.89 -7.01
CA SER A 37 6.67 -23.14 -6.14
C SER A 37 7.32 -21.85 -5.60
N ASN A 38 7.30 -20.75 -6.37
CA ASN A 38 7.80 -19.46 -5.90
C ASN A 38 6.90 -18.82 -4.84
N LEU A 39 5.57 -18.92 -4.97
CA LEU A 39 4.62 -18.44 -3.95
C LEU A 39 4.74 -19.22 -2.64
N GLN A 40 4.97 -20.53 -2.72
CA GLN A 40 5.08 -21.37 -1.53
C GLN A 40 6.41 -21.17 -0.79
N TRP A 41 7.52 -20.97 -1.51
CA TRP A 41 8.81 -20.64 -0.91
C TRP A 41 8.84 -19.26 -0.21
N ILE A 42 8.08 -18.28 -0.73
CA ILE A 42 7.91 -16.96 -0.08
C ILE A 42 7.16 -17.10 1.25
N ASN A 43 6.12 -17.93 1.31
CA ASN A 43 5.34 -18.15 2.55
C ASN A 43 6.15 -18.88 3.64
N ASP A 44 6.97 -19.86 3.26
CA ASP A 44 7.63 -20.72 4.25
C ASP A 44 8.77 -20.01 5.00
N ASN A 45 9.52 -19.11 4.34
CA ASN A 45 10.66 -18.40 4.97
C ASN A 45 10.27 -17.14 5.76
N PHE A 46 9.13 -16.51 5.45
CA PHE A 46 8.64 -15.35 6.22
C PHE A 46 8.05 -15.77 7.57
N SER A 47 7.44 -16.95 7.64
CA SER A 47 6.70 -17.40 8.82
C SER A 47 7.56 -17.56 10.09
N SER A 48 8.83 -17.98 9.96
CA SER A 48 9.65 -18.33 11.13
C SER A 48 10.25 -17.13 11.85
N ALA A 49 10.57 -16.05 11.13
CA ALA A 49 11.15 -14.83 11.72
C ALA A 49 10.08 -13.96 12.38
N GLU A 50 8.91 -13.82 11.75
CA GLU A 50 7.77 -13.08 12.30
C GLU A 50 7.14 -13.80 13.52
N GLN A 51 7.08 -15.13 13.51
CA GLN A 51 6.56 -15.88 14.66
C GLN A 51 7.41 -15.72 15.92
N GLN A 52 8.74 -15.60 15.80
CA GLN A 52 9.61 -15.35 16.96
C GLN A 52 9.44 -13.93 17.52
N GLN A 53 9.25 -12.93 16.64
CA GLN A 53 9.03 -11.54 17.06
C GLN A 53 7.65 -11.34 17.69
N GLN A 54 6.60 -11.98 17.14
CA GLN A 54 5.23 -11.96 17.68
C GLN A 54 5.13 -12.65 19.06
N GLN A 55 5.85 -13.75 19.28
CA GLN A 55 5.85 -14.45 20.58
C GLN A 55 6.52 -13.65 21.70
N GLN A 56 7.59 -12.89 21.40
CA GLN A 56 8.21 -12.00 22.38
C GLN A 56 7.32 -10.80 22.72
N HIS A 57 6.58 -10.26 21.73
CA HIS A 57 5.68 -9.14 21.96
C HIS A 57 4.45 -9.52 22.79
N HIS A 58 3.92 -10.74 22.60
CA HIS A 58 2.76 -11.22 23.36
C HIS A 58 3.05 -11.41 24.87
N GLN A 59 4.29 -11.76 25.23
CA GLN A 59 4.70 -11.89 26.64
C GLN A 59 4.84 -10.53 27.36
N LEU A 60 5.16 -9.46 26.64
CA LEU A 60 5.29 -8.10 27.20
C LEU A 60 3.95 -7.44 27.53
N LEU A 61 2.87 -7.85 26.84
CA LEU A 61 1.52 -7.27 27.01
C LEU A 61 0.73 -7.88 28.18
N THR A 62 1.19 -8.98 28.79
CA THR A 62 0.44 -9.73 29.81
C THR A 62 0.76 -9.37 31.27
N SER A 63 1.55 -8.33 31.55
CA SER A 63 1.87 -7.93 32.94
C SER A 63 1.48 -6.48 33.24
N SER A 64 0.29 -6.25 33.84
CA SER A 64 -0.10 -5.13 34.74
C SER A 64 -1.55 -4.65 34.51
N ASP A 65 -2.46 -5.00 35.44
CA ASP A 65 -3.90 -4.72 35.34
C ASP A 65 -4.31 -3.25 35.57
N ALA A 66 -3.43 -2.40 36.12
CA ALA A 66 -3.70 -0.97 36.26
C ALA A 66 -3.32 -0.17 35.01
N ASN A 67 -2.23 -0.55 34.35
CA ASN A 67 -1.77 0.10 33.12
C ASN A 67 -2.63 -0.30 31.92
N THR A 68 -3.14 -1.55 31.90
CA THR A 68 -3.98 -2.06 30.80
C THR A 68 -5.24 -1.22 30.59
N ASN A 69 -5.91 -0.76 31.66
CA ASN A 69 -7.09 0.11 31.55
C ASN A 69 -6.77 1.50 30.98
N ILE A 70 -5.62 2.07 31.36
CA ILE A 70 -5.18 3.38 30.87
C ILE A 70 -4.86 3.31 29.37
N TYR A 71 -4.09 2.32 28.92
CA TYR A 71 -3.77 2.14 27.50
C TYR A 71 -5.03 1.82 26.67
N THR A 72 -5.95 1.03 27.22
CA THR A 72 -7.23 0.75 26.55
C THR A 72 -8.08 2.01 26.39
N SER A 73 -8.05 2.95 27.34
CA SER A 73 -8.76 4.23 27.22
C SER A 73 -8.10 5.19 26.23
N LEU A 74 -6.75 5.28 26.22
CA LEU A 74 -5.99 6.12 25.30
C LEU A 74 -6.21 5.67 23.85
N ARG A 75 -6.12 4.36 23.61
CA ARG A 75 -6.32 3.75 22.29
C ARG A 75 -7.70 4.02 21.70
N LYS A 76 -8.74 4.17 22.53
CA LYS A 76 -10.12 4.44 22.06
C LYS A 76 -10.32 5.86 21.55
N ASN A 77 -9.48 6.80 22.01
CA ASN A 77 -9.59 8.22 21.73
C ASN A 77 -8.51 8.72 20.76
N CYS A 78 -7.52 7.90 20.42
CA CYS A 78 -6.44 8.25 19.50
C CYS A 78 -6.47 7.33 18.28
N GLN A 79 -6.61 7.89 17.09
CA GLN A 79 -6.56 7.15 15.83
C GLN A 79 -5.51 7.75 14.91
N ILE A 80 -4.66 6.92 14.32
CA ILE A 80 -3.70 7.31 13.28
C ILE A 80 -4.17 6.70 11.96
N VAL A 81 -4.49 7.56 11.00
CA VAL A 81 -4.85 7.22 9.62
C VAL A 81 -3.62 7.47 8.76
N TYR A 82 -3.04 6.42 8.20
CA TYR A 82 -1.92 6.51 7.28
C TYR A 82 -2.45 6.37 5.84
N VAL A 83 -2.35 7.44 5.05
CA VAL A 83 -2.67 7.39 3.61
C VAL A 83 -1.47 6.79 2.89
N LEU A 84 -1.64 5.54 2.48
CA LEU A 84 -0.56 4.69 1.98
C LEU A 84 -0.63 4.60 0.46
N GLY A 85 0.47 4.87 -0.22
CA GLY A 85 0.53 4.70 -1.67
C GLY A 85 1.96 4.83 -2.16
N VAL A 86 2.20 4.37 -3.38
CA VAL A 86 3.50 4.58 -4.02
C VAL A 86 3.66 6.01 -4.51
N GLU A 87 4.89 6.43 -4.82
CA GLU A 87 5.10 7.74 -5.45
C GLU A 87 4.31 7.84 -6.75
N GLY A 88 3.59 8.94 -6.92
CA GLY A 88 2.68 9.13 -8.05
C GLY A 88 1.22 8.68 -7.84
N ALA A 89 0.90 8.05 -6.70
CA ALA A 89 -0.46 7.59 -6.38
C ALA A 89 -1.46 8.69 -5.94
N ILE A 90 -1.12 9.98 -6.10
CA ILE A 90 -1.99 11.14 -5.82
C ILE A 90 -2.43 11.25 -4.34
N HIS A 91 -1.55 10.98 -3.38
CA HIS A 91 -1.88 11.20 -1.96
C HIS A 91 -2.26 12.66 -1.66
N HIS A 92 -1.62 13.64 -2.30
CA HIS A 92 -1.99 15.07 -2.16
C HIS A 92 -3.42 15.40 -2.59
N GLY A 93 -4.05 14.59 -3.45
CA GLY A 93 -5.45 14.75 -3.83
C GLY A 93 -6.40 14.09 -2.83
N VAL A 94 -6.04 12.93 -2.29
CA VAL A 94 -6.92 12.14 -1.40
C VAL A 94 -6.83 12.57 0.06
N THR A 95 -5.65 12.98 0.55
CA THR A 95 -5.46 13.41 1.95
C THR A 95 -6.43 14.53 2.37
N PRO A 96 -6.69 15.59 1.55
CA PRO A 96 -7.69 16.62 1.87
C PRO A 96 -9.13 16.09 2.00
N ILE A 97 -9.49 15.04 1.26
CA ILE A 97 -10.82 14.39 1.35
C ILE A 97 -10.98 13.81 2.76
N ILE A 98 -9.97 13.07 3.22
CA ILE A 98 -9.98 12.41 4.53
C ILE A 98 -9.93 13.45 5.66
N ASP A 99 -9.10 14.50 5.54
CA ASP A 99 -9.04 15.59 6.52
C ASP A 99 -10.38 16.33 6.63
N THR A 100 -11.00 16.65 5.49
CA THR A 100 -12.33 17.29 5.48
C THR A 100 -13.38 16.39 6.11
N LEU A 101 -13.40 15.10 5.76
CA LEU A 101 -14.30 14.13 6.36
C LEU A 101 -14.11 14.03 7.88
N ALA A 102 -12.86 13.95 8.35
CA ALA A 102 -12.52 13.86 9.78
C ALA A 102 -12.95 15.10 10.56
N ARG A 103 -12.72 16.31 10.01
CA ARG A 103 -13.08 17.58 10.66
C ARG A 103 -14.57 17.80 10.81
N GLN A 104 -15.38 17.11 10.00
CA GLN A 104 -16.83 17.16 10.09
C GLN A 104 -17.41 16.16 11.10
N GLN A 105 -16.59 15.26 11.64
CA GLN A 105 -17.04 14.26 12.59
C GLN A 105 -17.35 14.86 13.96
N ILE A 106 -18.41 14.34 14.56
CA ILE A 106 -18.80 14.58 15.95
C ILE A 106 -18.78 13.23 16.66
N ASP A 107 -18.10 13.16 17.80
CA ASP A 107 -18.11 11.97 18.63
C ASP A 107 -19.52 11.72 19.20
N PRO A 108 -20.19 10.61 18.85
CA PRO A 108 -21.57 10.37 19.30
C PRO A 108 -21.68 10.20 20.82
N TYR A 109 -20.58 9.91 21.53
CA TYR A 109 -20.59 9.71 22.98
C TYR A 109 -20.43 11.01 23.76
N THR A 110 -19.57 11.92 23.28
CA THR A 110 -19.26 13.18 23.98
C THR A 110 -20.00 14.38 23.39
N GLY A 111 -20.43 14.30 22.13
CA GLY A 111 -20.97 15.42 21.36
C GLY A 111 -19.91 16.42 20.89
N ASN A 112 -18.62 16.16 21.14
CA ASN A 112 -17.53 17.03 20.76
C ASN A 112 -17.05 16.72 19.33
N PRO A 113 -16.61 17.73 18.57
CA PRO A 113 -15.96 17.49 17.28
C PRO A 113 -14.63 16.75 17.45
N TYR A 114 -14.21 16.02 16.42
CA TYR A 114 -12.88 15.39 16.43
C TYR A 114 -11.78 16.47 16.36
N THR A 115 -10.68 16.25 17.08
CA THR A 115 -9.44 17.02 16.92
C THR A 115 -8.61 16.38 15.83
N VAL A 116 -8.34 17.10 14.74
CA VAL A 116 -7.65 16.55 13.56
C VAL A 116 -6.26 17.16 13.37
N HIS A 117 -5.25 16.30 13.38
CA HIS A 117 -3.85 16.65 13.15
C HIS A 117 -3.38 16.13 11.79
N LEU A 118 -3.17 17.04 10.83
CA LEU A 118 -2.66 16.70 9.51
C LEU A 118 -1.12 16.80 9.47
N GLN A 119 -0.46 15.72 9.08
CA GLN A 119 1.00 15.59 8.94
C GLN A 119 1.80 16.23 10.11
N PRO A 120 1.46 15.93 11.39
CA PRO A 120 2.05 16.65 12.50
C PRO A 120 3.56 16.40 12.56
N ARG A 121 4.33 17.49 12.68
CA ARG A 121 5.80 17.45 12.68
C ARG A 121 6.38 16.48 13.70
N VAL A 122 5.75 16.33 14.86
CA VAL A 122 6.21 15.43 15.94
C VAL A 122 6.07 13.96 15.55
N LEU A 123 4.99 13.54 14.87
CA LEU A 123 4.88 12.18 14.37
C LEU A 123 5.85 11.95 13.21
N ARG A 124 5.93 12.86 12.24
CA ARG A 124 6.89 12.75 11.12
C ARG A 124 8.33 12.63 11.60
N ALA A 125 8.68 13.41 12.62
CA ALA A 125 9.95 13.32 13.32
C ALA A 125 10.21 11.95 13.93
N ALA A 126 9.18 11.30 14.47
CA ALA A 126 9.30 9.98 15.06
C ALA A 126 9.36 8.86 14.01
N LEU A 127 8.59 8.96 12.93
CA LEU A 127 8.54 7.96 11.87
C LEU A 127 9.76 8.03 10.94
N PHE A 128 10.23 9.25 10.67
CA PHE A 128 11.25 9.53 9.66
C PHE A 128 12.53 10.13 10.24
N GLY A 129 12.58 10.41 11.56
CA GLY A 129 13.70 11.12 12.20
C GLY A 129 13.66 12.65 12.07
N ILE A 130 14.52 13.37 12.81
CA ILE A 130 14.79 14.81 12.63
C ILE A 130 16.27 15.01 12.33
N ARG A 131 16.59 16.05 11.53
CA ARG A 131 17.95 16.46 11.14
C ARG A 131 18.95 16.54 12.32
N GLU A 132 18.49 16.89 13.51
CA GLU A 132 19.33 17.17 14.68
C GLU A 132 19.38 16.03 15.70
N ARG A 133 18.45 15.06 15.63
CA ARG A 133 18.37 13.93 16.57
C ARG A 133 17.81 12.70 15.85
N ARG A 134 18.65 11.66 15.70
CA ARG A 134 18.18 10.33 15.29
C ARG A 134 17.73 9.59 16.54
N ARG A 135 16.45 9.70 16.86
CA ARG A 135 15.79 8.79 17.82
C ARG A 135 15.10 7.70 17.03
N SER A 136 15.18 6.47 17.51
CA SER A 136 14.46 5.35 16.90
C SER A 136 12.94 5.59 17.03
N MET A 137 12.16 5.22 16.01
CA MET A 137 10.70 5.18 16.09
C MET A 137 10.21 4.27 17.23
N THR A 138 11.05 3.31 17.63
CA THR A 138 10.79 2.36 18.73
C THR A 138 11.15 2.90 20.12
N ASP A 139 11.62 4.15 20.25
CA ASP A 139 11.97 4.76 21.53
C ASP A 139 10.70 5.07 22.35
N PRO A 140 10.48 4.39 23.50
CA PRO A 140 9.26 4.55 24.32
C PRO A 140 8.99 5.99 24.74
N SER A 141 10.05 6.75 25.01
CA SER A 141 9.90 8.14 25.45
C SER A 141 9.60 9.09 24.29
N LEU A 142 9.99 8.76 23.06
CA LEU A 142 9.55 9.48 21.87
C LEU A 142 8.09 9.20 21.56
N ILE A 143 7.67 7.94 21.65
CA ILE A 143 6.27 7.54 21.44
C ILE A 143 5.37 8.24 22.45
N GLN A 144 5.76 8.25 23.73
CA GLN A 144 5.01 8.96 24.77
C GLN A 144 4.94 10.47 24.48
N GLU A 145 6.04 11.10 24.05
CA GLU A 145 6.06 12.50 23.67
C GLU A 145 5.11 12.81 22.49
N VAL A 146 5.10 11.96 21.46
CA VAL A 146 4.17 12.09 20.31
C VAL A 146 2.73 12.02 20.78
N LEU A 147 2.40 11.02 21.62
CA LEU A 147 1.04 10.79 22.10
C LEU A 147 0.56 11.86 23.07
N ASP A 148 1.42 12.34 23.97
CA ASP A 148 1.07 13.42 24.89
C ASP A 148 0.74 14.72 24.14
N GLN A 149 1.40 14.96 23.00
CA GLN A 149 1.16 16.14 22.16
C GLN A 149 -0.07 16.00 21.24
N LEU A 150 -0.26 14.82 20.64
CA LEU A 150 -1.27 14.63 19.58
C LEU A 150 -2.55 13.95 20.06
N CYS A 151 -2.50 13.27 21.20
CA CYS A 151 -3.62 12.54 21.79
C CYS A 151 -3.67 12.74 23.32
N PRO A 152 -3.76 14.00 23.79
CA PRO A 152 -3.86 14.29 25.21
C PRO A 152 -5.11 13.66 25.83
N ARG A 153 -5.07 13.43 27.15
CA ARG A 153 -6.21 12.89 27.91
C ARG A 153 -7.25 13.97 28.24
N ASP A 154 -7.75 14.64 27.22
CA ASP A 154 -8.74 15.72 27.33
C ASP A 154 -10.19 15.25 27.15
N GLY A 155 -10.38 13.96 26.84
CA GLY A 155 -11.69 13.35 26.60
C GLY A 155 -12.19 13.49 25.17
N ASN A 156 -11.46 14.18 24.28
CA ASN A 156 -11.81 14.30 22.87
C ASN A 156 -11.27 13.10 22.07
N LYS A 157 -11.89 12.85 20.91
CA LYS A 157 -11.31 11.99 19.88
C LYS A 157 -10.29 12.76 19.06
N HIS A 158 -9.10 12.20 18.93
CA HIS A 158 -7.99 12.74 18.15
C HIS A 158 -7.73 11.84 16.94
N VAL A 159 -7.73 12.44 15.76
CA VAL A 159 -7.41 11.79 14.48
C VAL A 159 -6.14 12.41 13.94
N ILE A 160 -5.12 11.58 13.78
CA ILE A 160 -3.85 11.97 13.19
C ILE A 160 -3.81 11.41 11.77
N ILE A 161 -3.71 12.28 10.78
CA ILE A 161 -3.62 11.90 9.37
C ILE A 161 -2.18 12.09 8.94
N GLU A 162 -1.50 10.99 8.62
CA GLU A 162 -0.16 11.01 8.03
C GLU A 162 -0.23 10.49 6.60
N ASP A 163 0.55 11.09 5.72
CA ASP A 163 0.73 10.61 4.36
C ASP A 163 2.20 10.77 3.96
N SER A 164 2.73 9.72 3.34
CA SER A 164 4.03 9.75 2.66
C SER A 164 4.04 8.63 1.63
N SER A 165 4.59 8.91 0.46
CA SER A 165 4.69 7.93 -0.61
C SER A 165 5.79 6.90 -0.37
N PHE A 166 5.67 5.75 -1.02
CA PHE A 166 6.69 4.71 -1.06
C PHE A 166 7.25 4.55 -2.49
N PRO A 167 8.56 4.72 -2.71
CA PRO A 167 9.48 5.44 -1.84
C PRO A 167 9.18 6.96 -1.86
N CYS A 168 10.02 7.74 -1.19
CA CYS A 168 9.94 9.19 -1.05
C CYS A 168 11.33 9.76 -0.72
N GLY A 169 11.63 10.97 -1.16
CA GLY A 169 12.96 11.54 -0.90
C GLY A 169 13.94 11.08 -1.97
N ALA A 170 14.31 12.04 -2.82
CA ALA A 170 15.31 11.85 -3.84
C ALA A 170 16.67 11.47 -3.24
N GLU A 171 17.56 10.94 -4.06
CA GLU A 171 18.96 10.67 -3.68
C GLU A 171 19.66 11.93 -3.14
N ASP A 172 19.31 13.10 -3.68
CA ASP A 172 19.85 14.40 -3.30
C ASP A 172 19.00 15.15 -2.25
N ASP A 173 18.04 14.48 -1.61
CA ASP A 173 17.18 15.12 -0.62
C ASP A 173 18.02 15.65 0.56
N PRO A 174 18.02 16.97 0.84
CA PRO A 174 18.85 17.56 1.89
C PRO A 174 18.44 17.12 3.31
N ARG A 175 17.30 16.44 3.46
CA ARG A 175 16.79 15.94 4.74
C ARG A 175 17.49 14.62 5.09
N SER A 176 18.59 14.73 5.84
CA SER A 176 19.41 13.59 6.32
C SER A 176 18.72 12.59 7.25
N TYR A 177 17.48 12.88 7.65
CA TYR A 177 16.67 12.00 8.48
C TYR A 177 15.87 11.01 7.65
N ARG A 178 15.47 11.37 6.43
CA ARG A 178 14.76 10.45 5.54
C ARG A 178 15.70 9.35 5.07
N VAL A 179 15.15 8.15 4.90
CA VAL A 179 15.81 7.14 4.08
C VAL A 179 15.80 7.68 2.65
N HIS A 180 16.95 7.74 2.01
CA HIS A 180 17.07 8.23 0.64
C HIS A 180 16.90 7.07 -0.34
N ARG A 181 16.42 7.38 -1.55
CA ARG A 181 16.47 6.43 -2.66
C ARG A 181 17.91 5.99 -2.91
N GLN A 182 18.09 4.70 -3.18
CA GLN A 182 19.41 4.12 -3.45
C GLN A 182 19.58 3.93 -4.95
N ARG A 183 20.73 4.35 -5.47
CA ARG A 183 21.02 4.25 -6.91
C ARG A 183 20.94 2.81 -7.42
N GLU A 184 21.46 1.87 -6.62
CA GLU A 184 21.46 0.44 -6.92
C GLU A 184 20.06 -0.17 -7.12
N TRP A 185 19.00 0.43 -6.56
CA TRP A 185 17.64 -0.08 -6.75
C TRP A 185 17.20 -0.06 -8.21
N MET A 186 17.79 0.79 -9.06
CA MET A 186 17.46 0.84 -10.48
C MET A 186 17.89 -0.41 -11.23
N ASP A 187 18.97 -1.06 -10.79
CA ASP A 187 19.55 -2.26 -11.41
C ASP A 187 19.08 -3.57 -10.73
N MET A 188 18.38 -3.47 -9.60
CA MET A 188 17.85 -4.61 -8.85
C MET A 188 16.51 -5.06 -9.42
N THR A 189 16.21 -6.35 -9.35
CA THR A 189 14.87 -6.88 -9.59
C THR A 189 13.88 -6.39 -8.54
N MET A 190 12.58 -6.43 -8.86
CA MET A 190 11.50 -6.12 -7.89
C MET A 190 11.65 -6.91 -6.58
N GLN A 191 12.04 -8.18 -6.65
CA GLN A 191 12.20 -9.05 -5.48
C GLN A 191 13.42 -8.66 -4.64
N GLU A 192 14.52 -8.28 -5.27
CA GLU A 192 15.73 -7.79 -4.59
C GLU A 192 15.43 -6.48 -3.85
N ILE A 193 14.76 -5.52 -4.50
CA ILE A 193 14.34 -4.27 -3.84
C ILE A 193 13.42 -4.59 -2.66
N ALA A 194 12.47 -5.51 -2.83
CA ALA A 194 11.54 -5.90 -1.77
C ALA A 194 12.18 -6.67 -0.60
N GLN A 195 13.48 -6.98 -0.68
CA GLN A 195 14.27 -7.59 0.38
C GLN A 195 15.39 -6.67 0.89
N ALA A 196 15.62 -5.54 0.23
CA ALA A 196 16.66 -4.59 0.61
C ALA A 196 16.32 -3.94 1.96
N GLU A 197 17.27 -3.97 2.89
CA GLU A 197 17.09 -3.43 4.25
C GLU A 197 16.61 -1.97 4.22
N LEU A 198 17.24 -1.13 3.40
CA LEU A 198 16.85 0.27 3.29
C LEU A 198 15.44 0.45 2.70
N ALA A 199 15.02 -0.39 1.74
CA ALA A 199 13.69 -0.31 1.16
C ALA A 199 12.59 -0.71 2.15
N LEU A 200 12.84 -1.73 2.97
CA LEU A 200 11.91 -2.16 4.03
C LEU A 200 11.70 -1.10 5.13
N ASN A 201 12.64 -0.17 5.27
CA ASN A 201 12.56 0.94 6.23
C ASN A 201 12.07 2.24 5.59
N HIS A 202 11.74 2.24 4.30
CA HIS A 202 11.47 3.44 3.54
C HIS A 202 9.97 3.70 3.39
N PRO A 203 9.44 4.92 3.67
CA PRO A 203 10.08 5.96 4.47
C PRO A 203 10.05 5.61 5.96
N THR A 204 9.19 4.66 6.33
CA THR A 204 9.14 4.07 7.65
C THR A 204 8.92 2.56 7.51
N ASN A 205 9.40 1.80 8.49
CA ASN A 205 9.11 0.37 8.59
C ASN A 205 7.66 0.19 9.07
N LEU A 206 6.74 -0.13 8.15
CA LEU A 206 5.30 -0.20 8.42
C LEU A 206 4.95 -1.21 9.53
N GLN A 207 5.60 -2.39 9.52
CA GLN A 207 5.34 -3.40 10.55
C GLN A 207 5.80 -2.92 11.93
N SER A 208 7.01 -2.36 12.02
CA SER A 208 7.51 -1.78 13.28
C SER A 208 6.65 -0.61 13.75
N PHE A 209 6.11 0.20 12.83
CA PHE A 209 5.18 1.28 13.15
C PHE A 209 3.91 0.73 13.80
N VAL A 210 3.29 -0.29 13.20
CA VAL A 210 2.10 -0.96 13.74
C VAL A 210 2.38 -1.57 15.11
N ASP A 211 3.45 -2.35 15.24
CA ASP A 211 3.79 -3.06 16.47
C ASP A 211 3.95 -2.10 17.66
N VAL A 212 4.60 -0.96 17.40
CA VAL A 212 4.96 0.01 18.43
C VAL A 212 3.82 0.97 18.78
N TYR A 213 3.03 1.43 17.81
CA TYR A 213 1.99 2.43 18.05
C TYR A 213 0.60 1.84 18.33
N SER A 214 0.30 0.61 17.88
CA SER A 214 -1.02 -0.01 18.07
C SER A 214 -1.43 -0.26 19.54
N PRO A 215 -0.52 -0.40 20.51
CA PRO A 215 -0.90 -0.41 21.94
C PRO A 215 -1.47 0.93 22.42
N HIS A 216 -1.19 2.03 21.71
CA HIS A 216 -1.48 3.38 22.16
C HIS A 216 -2.53 4.11 21.31
N ALA A 217 -2.64 3.76 20.03
CA ALA A 217 -3.56 4.35 19.08
C ALA A 217 -4.18 3.27 18.18
N GLU A 218 -5.38 3.52 17.68
CA GLU A 218 -5.93 2.74 16.58
C GLU A 218 -5.23 3.14 15.27
N ILE A 219 -4.62 2.18 14.57
CA ILE A 219 -3.92 2.43 13.31
C ILE A 219 -4.77 1.90 12.15
N LYS A 220 -4.96 2.73 11.14
CA LYS A 220 -5.70 2.41 9.91
C LYS A 220 -4.92 2.90 8.70
N PHE A 221 -4.94 2.14 7.62
CA PHE A 221 -4.31 2.47 6.35
C PHE A 221 -5.38 2.69 5.27
N VAL A 222 -5.32 3.83 4.59
CA VAL A 222 -6.10 4.07 3.37
C VAL A 222 -5.15 3.92 2.20
N VAL A 223 -5.22 2.77 1.53
CA VAL A 223 -4.34 2.42 0.41
C VAL A 223 -4.83 3.09 -0.86
N LEU A 224 -3.97 3.84 -1.52
CA LEU A 224 -4.27 4.49 -2.78
C LEU A 224 -3.78 3.64 -3.93
N HIS A 225 -4.69 3.30 -4.82
CA HIS A 225 -4.36 2.70 -6.10
C HIS A 225 -4.60 3.69 -7.22
N ARG A 226 -3.57 3.91 -8.03
CA ARG A 226 -3.65 4.62 -9.31
C ARG A 226 -3.13 3.67 -10.39
N PRO A 227 -3.73 3.65 -11.60
CA PRO A 227 -3.18 2.92 -12.74
C PRO A 227 -1.66 3.12 -12.91
N PHE A 228 -0.96 2.04 -13.26
CA PHE A 228 0.49 1.97 -13.18
C PHE A 228 1.18 2.98 -14.11
N LEU A 229 0.70 3.12 -15.35
CA LEU A 229 1.30 4.04 -16.33
C LEU A 229 1.21 5.49 -15.87
N GLU A 230 0.07 5.89 -15.31
CA GLU A 230 -0.20 7.22 -14.79
C GLU A 230 0.62 7.51 -13.53
N THR A 231 0.86 6.48 -12.72
CA THR A 231 1.77 6.54 -11.58
C THR A 231 3.19 6.84 -12.07
N VAL A 232 3.71 6.10 -13.04
CA VAL A 232 5.06 6.34 -13.61
C VAL A 232 5.15 7.68 -14.35
N ALA A 233 4.13 8.06 -15.12
CA ALA A 233 4.07 9.31 -15.87
C ALA A 233 4.03 10.56 -14.97
N SER A 234 3.74 10.40 -13.68
CA SER A 234 3.72 11.52 -12.76
C SER A 234 5.12 12.05 -12.41
N HIS A 235 6.16 11.20 -12.52
CA HIS A 235 7.55 11.48 -12.13
C HIS A 235 8.55 10.89 -13.15
N THR A 236 8.45 11.29 -14.42
CA THR A 236 9.23 10.71 -15.52
C THR A 236 10.74 10.97 -15.47
N ASP A 237 11.17 11.91 -14.64
CA ASP A 237 12.55 12.38 -14.45
C ASP A 237 13.22 11.79 -13.20
N VAL A 238 12.48 11.04 -12.39
CA VAL A 238 12.98 10.38 -11.18
C VAL A 238 13.63 9.03 -11.54
N ASP A 239 14.60 8.58 -10.74
CA ASP A 239 15.30 7.29 -10.88
C ASP A 239 15.86 7.03 -12.28
N GLU A 240 16.65 7.97 -12.81
CA GLU A 240 17.25 7.90 -14.15
C GLU A 240 16.21 7.74 -15.30
N GLY A 241 14.93 8.04 -15.02
CA GLY A 241 13.84 8.11 -15.97
C GLY A 241 12.73 7.08 -15.73
N SER A 242 11.72 7.08 -16.61
CA SER A 242 10.52 6.23 -16.48
C SER A 242 10.81 4.74 -16.24
N TYR A 243 11.88 4.18 -16.82
CA TYR A 243 12.23 2.78 -16.63
C TYR A 243 12.75 2.48 -15.23
N GLY A 244 13.79 3.19 -14.78
CA GLY A 244 14.30 3.02 -13.42
C GLY A 244 13.21 3.32 -12.38
N HIS A 245 12.40 4.35 -12.62
CA HIS A 245 11.28 4.68 -11.74
C HIS A 245 10.25 3.56 -11.64
N SER A 246 9.82 3.02 -12.78
CA SER A 246 8.88 1.89 -12.80
C SER A 246 9.44 0.65 -12.09
N ASN A 247 10.76 0.41 -12.19
CA ASN A 247 11.40 -0.71 -11.51
C ASN A 247 11.40 -0.55 -9.99
N VAL A 248 11.79 0.64 -9.50
CA VAL A 248 11.75 0.98 -8.08
C VAL A 248 10.33 0.88 -7.54
N ILE A 249 9.35 1.47 -8.22
CA ILE A 249 7.94 1.46 -7.80
C ILE A 249 7.40 0.03 -7.66
N ARG A 250 7.70 -0.86 -8.60
CA ARG A 250 7.31 -2.28 -8.49
C ARG A 250 7.87 -2.95 -7.23
N GLY A 251 9.14 -2.70 -6.93
CA GLY A 251 9.78 -3.16 -5.69
C GLY A 251 8.97 -2.75 -4.45
N PHE A 252 8.58 -1.49 -4.39
CA PHE A 252 7.77 -0.95 -3.29
C PHE A 252 6.34 -1.46 -3.29
N MET A 253 5.69 -1.64 -4.45
CA MET A 253 4.37 -2.28 -4.53
C MET A 253 4.40 -3.70 -3.93
N LEU A 254 5.47 -4.47 -4.15
CA LEU A 254 5.65 -5.79 -3.56
C LEU A 254 5.86 -5.72 -2.03
N ILE A 255 6.63 -4.74 -1.53
CA ILE A 255 6.77 -4.50 -0.08
C ILE A 255 5.41 -4.19 0.54
N LEU A 256 4.68 -3.23 -0.05
CA LEU A 256 3.35 -2.84 0.42
C LEU A 256 2.41 -4.04 0.38
N ARG A 257 2.40 -4.81 -0.70
CA ARG A 257 1.54 -5.99 -0.82
C ARG A 257 1.76 -6.98 0.31
N ARG A 258 3.01 -7.32 0.63
CA ARG A 258 3.35 -8.22 1.75
C ARG A 258 2.83 -7.68 3.08
N PHE A 259 3.03 -6.39 3.34
CA PHE A 259 2.52 -5.74 4.54
C PHE A 259 0.98 -5.82 4.63
N LEU A 260 0.29 -5.55 3.53
CA LEU A 260 -1.17 -5.58 3.46
C LEU A 260 -1.74 -7.00 3.65
N ASP A 261 -1.10 -8.03 3.08
CA ASP A 261 -1.49 -9.43 3.26
C ASP A 261 -1.31 -9.89 4.72
N ALA A 262 -0.25 -9.42 5.40
CA ALA A 262 -0.03 -9.69 6.83
C ALA A 262 -1.02 -8.96 7.74
N ASN A 263 -1.64 -7.87 7.27
CA ASN A 263 -2.45 -6.96 8.07
C ASN A 263 -3.86 -6.68 7.47
N PRO A 264 -4.66 -7.69 7.08
CA PRO A 264 -5.87 -7.52 6.26
C PRO A 264 -7.00 -6.71 6.93
N ARG A 265 -6.93 -6.48 8.24
CA ARG A 265 -7.92 -5.72 9.01
C ARG A 265 -7.55 -4.25 9.20
N LEU A 266 -6.31 -3.90 8.89
CA LEU A 266 -5.78 -2.56 9.13
C LEU A 266 -5.94 -1.65 7.93
N TRP A 267 -6.40 -2.12 6.78
CA TRP A 267 -6.45 -1.32 5.56
C TRP A 267 -7.76 -1.42 4.78
N THR A 268 -8.02 -0.37 4.00
CA THR A 268 -8.99 -0.35 2.90
C THR A 268 -8.33 0.28 1.68
N MET A 269 -8.91 0.09 0.49
CA MET A 269 -8.38 0.66 -0.76
C MET A 269 -9.30 1.76 -1.30
N VAL A 270 -8.67 2.75 -1.94
CA VAL A 270 -9.31 3.78 -2.76
C VAL A 270 -8.72 3.68 -4.16
N CYS A 271 -9.56 3.27 -5.12
CA CYS A 271 -9.21 3.32 -6.53
C CYS A 271 -9.33 4.76 -7.02
N VAL A 272 -8.20 5.47 -7.14
CA VAL A 272 -8.16 6.89 -7.49
C VAL A 272 -8.81 7.17 -8.84
N GLU A 273 -8.70 6.24 -9.80
CA GLU A 273 -9.37 6.36 -11.11
C GLU A 273 -10.90 6.51 -10.95
N ARG A 274 -11.51 5.89 -9.94
CA ARG A 274 -12.96 5.95 -9.69
C ARG A 274 -13.42 7.30 -9.14
N LEU A 275 -12.47 8.16 -8.76
CA LEU A 275 -12.70 9.53 -8.32
C LEU A 275 -12.50 10.57 -9.44
N MET A 276 -12.03 10.13 -10.60
CA MET A 276 -11.76 10.97 -11.76
C MET A 276 -12.98 11.05 -12.68
N TRP A 277 -13.26 12.26 -13.16
CA TRP A 277 -14.31 12.56 -14.11
C TRP A 277 -14.15 11.75 -15.40
N THR A 278 -12.92 11.64 -15.89
CA THR A 278 -12.58 10.92 -17.13
C THR A 278 -12.92 9.43 -17.09
N TYR A 279 -13.04 8.81 -15.91
CA TYR A 279 -13.45 7.42 -15.79
C TYR A 279 -14.92 7.20 -16.21
N TYR A 280 -15.77 8.21 -16.00
CA TYR A 280 -17.20 8.17 -16.31
C TYR A 280 -17.54 8.85 -17.63
N GLU A 281 -16.51 9.23 -18.41
CA GLU A 281 -16.66 9.86 -19.71
C GLU A 281 -16.81 8.78 -20.81
N GLN A 282 -17.92 8.84 -21.54
CA GLN A 282 -18.18 7.99 -22.70
C GLN A 282 -18.64 8.86 -23.87
N ASN A 283 -17.91 8.81 -24.99
CA ASN A 283 -18.18 9.64 -26.16
C ASN A 283 -18.27 11.14 -25.81
N ASP A 284 -17.32 11.63 -24.99
CA ASP A 284 -17.26 13.02 -24.51
C ASP A 284 -18.48 13.47 -23.67
N VAL A 285 -19.24 12.52 -23.12
CA VAL A 285 -20.37 12.77 -22.21
C VAL A 285 -20.12 12.04 -20.91
N VAL A 286 -20.27 12.73 -19.79
CA VAL A 286 -20.08 12.16 -18.46
C VAL A 286 -21.41 11.78 -17.83
N ASP A 287 -21.43 10.59 -17.24
CA ASP A 287 -22.51 10.17 -16.34
C ASP A 287 -22.29 10.82 -14.96
N GLU A 288 -22.80 12.06 -14.80
CA GLU A 288 -22.67 12.86 -13.57
C GLU A 288 -23.26 12.17 -12.34
N ASP A 289 -24.33 11.38 -12.53
CA ASP A 289 -24.99 10.65 -11.45
C ASP A 289 -24.09 9.51 -10.94
N GLN A 290 -23.49 8.72 -11.85
CA GLN A 290 -22.54 7.68 -11.46
C GLN A 290 -21.28 8.26 -10.81
N PHE A 291 -20.73 9.33 -11.38
CA PHE A 291 -19.55 9.99 -10.81
C PHE A 291 -19.82 10.51 -9.39
N SER A 292 -20.95 11.18 -9.19
CA SER A 292 -21.35 11.70 -7.89
C SER A 292 -21.61 10.57 -6.89
N LEU A 293 -22.24 9.48 -7.34
CA LEU A 293 -22.50 8.29 -6.53
C LEU A 293 -21.19 7.62 -6.09
N ALA A 294 -20.22 7.46 -7.00
CA ALA A 294 -18.93 6.86 -6.68
C ALA A 294 -18.17 7.64 -5.61
N ARG A 295 -18.13 8.98 -5.72
CA ARG A 295 -17.54 9.86 -4.70
C ARG A 295 -18.23 9.73 -3.35
N LYS A 296 -19.57 9.66 -3.34
CA LYS A 296 -20.36 9.43 -2.12
C LYS A 296 -20.07 8.06 -1.50
N ASN A 297 -19.99 7.01 -2.31
CA ASN A 297 -19.65 5.66 -1.88
C ASN A 297 -18.26 5.62 -1.24
N VAL A 298 -17.27 6.26 -1.86
CA VAL A 298 -15.91 6.34 -1.34
C VAL A 298 -15.84 6.98 0.04
N VAL A 299 -16.48 8.14 0.22
CA VAL A 299 -16.58 8.79 1.53
C VAL A 299 -17.29 7.88 2.55
N SER A 300 -18.39 7.24 2.13
CA SER A 300 -19.20 6.39 3.00
C SER A 300 -18.43 5.16 3.50
N TYR A 301 -17.77 4.41 2.62
CA TYR A 301 -17.04 3.22 3.05
C TYR A 301 -15.77 3.58 3.83
N MET A 302 -15.11 4.71 3.51
CA MET A 302 -13.99 5.19 4.33
C MET A 302 -14.46 5.49 5.75
N ALA A 303 -15.58 6.19 5.93
CA ALA A 303 -16.15 6.45 7.26
C ALA A 303 -16.44 5.13 8.02
N VAL A 304 -17.05 4.15 7.35
CA VAL A 304 -17.30 2.82 7.95
C VAL A 304 -16.02 2.13 8.38
N PHE A 305 -15.03 2.06 7.48
CA PHE A 305 -13.76 1.38 7.73
C PHE A 305 -12.99 2.02 8.89
N LEU A 306 -13.03 3.35 8.98
CA LEU A 306 -12.40 4.14 10.03
C LEU A 306 -13.21 4.16 11.34
N GLY A 307 -14.41 3.57 11.36
CA GLY A 307 -15.29 3.55 12.53
C GLY A 307 -15.86 4.93 12.87
N TRP A 308 -15.98 5.80 11.87
CA TRP A 308 -16.55 7.15 12.00
C TRP A 308 -18.05 7.11 11.70
N PRO A 309 -18.85 8.01 12.29
CA PRO A 309 -20.23 8.22 11.88
C PRO A 309 -20.34 8.45 10.37
N GLN A 310 -21.24 7.70 9.71
CA GLN A 310 -21.56 7.97 8.31
C GLN A 310 -22.30 9.30 8.19
N MET A 311 -21.84 10.16 7.29
CA MET A 311 -22.48 11.43 6.97
C MET A 311 -22.27 11.81 5.52
N GLU A 312 -23.09 12.72 5.02
CA GLU A 312 -22.82 13.35 3.72
C GLU A 312 -21.71 14.38 3.88
N CYS A 313 -20.79 14.41 2.92
CA CYS A 313 -19.67 15.35 2.90
C CYS A 313 -19.59 16.05 1.54
N PRO A 314 -20.48 17.03 1.27
CA PRO A 314 -20.54 17.70 -0.04
C PRO A 314 -19.24 18.44 -0.38
N HIS A 315 -18.49 18.88 0.64
CA HIS A 315 -17.25 19.63 0.49
C HIS A 315 -15.97 18.76 0.52
N CYS A 316 -16.10 17.44 0.64
CA CYS A 316 -14.93 16.56 0.72
C CYS A 316 -14.03 16.65 -0.52
N PHE A 317 -14.59 16.99 -1.68
CA PHE A 317 -13.87 17.03 -2.95
C PHE A 317 -13.54 18.45 -3.43
N ASP A 318 -13.77 19.50 -2.62
CA ASP A 318 -13.55 20.89 -3.05
C ASP A 318 -12.07 21.18 -3.37
N SER A 319 -11.15 20.46 -2.72
CA SER A 319 -9.71 20.55 -2.97
C SER A 319 -9.19 19.52 -3.98
N TRP A 320 -10.08 18.67 -4.53
CA TRP A 320 -9.69 17.66 -5.49
C TRP A 320 -9.29 18.30 -6.82
N GLN A 321 -8.12 17.93 -7.33
CA GLN A 321 -7.64 18.35 -8.64
C GLN A 321 -7.30 17.11 -9.45
N GLU A 322 -7.94 16.97 -10.60
CA GLU A 322 -7.68 15.85 -11.49
C GLU A 322 -6.35 16.01 -12.22
N SER A 323 -5.66 14.89 -12.39
CA SER A 323 -4.47 14.88 -13.21
C SER A 323 -4.87 15.03 -14.68
N THR A 324 -4.42 16.08 -15.33
CA THR A 324 -4.62 16.31 -16.78
C THR A 324 -3.52 15.67 -17.63
N LYS A 325 -2.63 14.88 -17.02
CA LYS A 325 -1.51 14.25 -17.70
C LYS A 325 -1.99 13.03 -18.48
N ASP A 326 -1.80 13.06 -19.79
CA ASP A 326 -1.90 11.88 -20.66
C ASP A 326 -0.61 11.05 -20.53
N ALA A 327 -0.72 9.88 -19.91
CA ALA A 327 0.42 8.99 -19.66
C ALA A 327 1.10 8.55 -20.97
N VAL A 328 0.32 8.28 -22.03
CA VAL A 328 0.84 7.85 -23.33
C VAL A 328 1.70 8.95 -23.94
N LYS A 329 1.18 10.17 -23.95
CA LYS A 329 1.88 11.35 -24.48
C LYS A 329 3.13 11.69 -23.68
N VAL A 330 3.09 11.52 -22.36
CA VAL A 330 4.21 11.84 -21.46
C VAL A 330 5.32 10.79 -21.53
N LEU A 331 4.97 9.50 -21.60
CA LEU A 331 5.94 8.41 -21.60
C LEU A 331 6.51 8.14 -23.00
N GLY A 332 5.69 8.33 -24.05
CA GLY A 332 6.01 7.97 -25.43
C GLY A 332 5.75 6.49 -25.71
N GLU A 333 5.32 6.18 -26.93
CA GLU A 333 4.87 4.84 -27.35
C GLU A 333 5.90 3.73 -27.10
N GLU A 334 7.19 4.02 -27.35
CA GLU A 334 8.28 3.06 -27.15
C GLU A 334 8.38 2.59 -25.70
N LYS A 335 8.25 3.51 -24.74
CA LYS A 335 8.39 3.18 -23.31
C LYS A 335 7.19 2.42 -22.77
N ILE A 336 6.00 2.65 -23.34
CA ILE A 336 4.77 2.01 -22.90
C ILE A 336 4.88 0.50 -23.02
N MET A 337 5.47 -0.03 -24.09
CA MET A 337 5.57 -1.48 -24.27
C MET A 337 6.33 -2.16 -23.12
N THR A 338 7.49 -1.63 -22.74
CA THR A 338 8.24 -2.14 -21.59
C THR A 338 7.49 -1.93 -20.27
N LEU A 339 6.78 -0.80 -20.12
CA LEU A 339 5.99 -0.55 -18.92
C LEU A 339 4.76 -1.47 -18.80
N LEU A 340 4.22 -1.93 -19.92
CA LEU A 340 3.18 -2.98 -19.94
C LEU A 340 3.77 -4.33 -19.51
N ASP A 341 4.99 -4.66 -19.92
CA ASP A 341 5.69 -5.85 -19.40
C ASP A 341 5.90 -5.76 -17.89
N HIS A 342 6.29 -4.58 -17.39
CA HIS A 342 6.42 -4.29 -15.97
C HIS A 342 5.09 -4.41 -15.21
N MET A 343 3.99 -3.96 -15.81
CA MET A 343 2.64 -4.09 -15.28
C MET A 343 2.18 -5.55 -15.25
N ASN A 344 2.51 -6.35 -16.27
CA ASN A 344 2.21 -7.78 -16.30
C ASN A 344 2.91 -8.56 -15.17
N GLU A 345 4.11 -8.12 -14.75
CA GLU A 345 4.79 -8.71 -13.59
C GLU A 345 4.06 -8.41 -12.26
N LEU A 346 3.24 -7.35 -12.20
CA LEU A 346 2.43 -6.99 -11.05
C LEU A 346 1.09 -7.74 -10.99
N ASP A 347 0.74 -8.53 -12.01
CA ASP A 347 -0.50 -9.31 -12.04
C ASP A 347 -0.62 -10.23 -10.81
N GLY A 348 -1.72 -10.05 -10.05
CA GLY A 348 -1.97 -10.71 -8.78
C GLY A 348 -1.21 -10.14 -7.57
N ILE A 349 -0.30 -9.18 -7.79
CA ILE A 349 0.43 -8.45 -6.74
C ILE A 349 -0.28 -7.12 -6.45
N TRP A 350 -0.49 -6.29 -7.47
CA TRP A 350 -1.06 -4.95 -7.35
C TRP A 350 -2.07 -4.68 -8.48
N PRO A 351 -3.28 -4.14 -8.21
CA PRO A 351 -3.85 -3.81 -6.90
C PRO A 351 -3.96 -5.03 -5.98
N PRO A 352 -3.90 -4.84 -4.65
CA PRO A 352 -4.18 -5.91 -3.70
C PRO A 352 -5.65 -6.35 -3.83
N VAL A 353 -5.88 -7.66 -3.74
CA VAL A 353 -7.24 -8.22 -3.81
C VAL A 353 -8.03 -7.77 -2.58
N VAL A 354 -9.14 -7.08 -2.80
CA VAL A 354 -10.11 -6.75 -1.75
C VAL A 354 -11.10 -7.91 -1.62
N VAL A 355 -11.61 -8.14 -0.40
CA VAL A 355 -12.60 -9.18 -0.12
C VAL A 355 -13.84 -9.07 -1.03
N ASP A 356 -14.50 -10.21 -1.30
CA ASP A 356 -15.60 -10.32 -2.25
C ASP A 356 -16.80 -9.39 -1.98
N GLU A 357 -16.94 -8.88 -0.75
CA GLU A 357 -18.00 -7.95 -0.33
C GLU A 357 -17.65 -6.46 -0.57
N ALA A 358 -16.52 -6.18 -1.23
CA ALA A 358 -16.08 -4.81 -1.49
C ALA A 358 -16.95 -4.12 -2.55
N LEU A 359 -17.14 -2.81 -2.37
CA LEU A 359 -17.88 -1.97 -3.32
C LEU A 359 -17.17 -1.86 -4.67
N PRO A 360 -17.89 -1.56 -5.78
CA PRO A 360 -17.29 -1.36 -7.10
C PRO A 360 -16.08 -0.42 -7.10
N GLU A 361 -16.11 0.63 -6.29
CA GLU A 361 -15.05 1.64 -6.19
C GLU A 361 -13.79 1.16 -5.45
N GLN A 362 -13.84 -0.04 -4.88
CA GLN A 362 -12.70 -0.74 -4.28
C GLN A 362 -12.11 -1.80 -5.22
N HIS A 363 -12.73 -2.06 -6.38
CA HIS A 363 -12.22 -2.95 -7.42
C HIS A 363 -11.51 -2.13 -8.50
N CYS A 364 -10.19 -2.00 -8.39
CA CYS A 364 -9.40 -1.21 -9.32
C CYS A 364 -9.00 -2.02 -10.55
N SER A 365 -8.82 -1.32 -11.67
CA SER A 365 -8.09 -1.85 -12.82
C SER A 365 -6.67 -2.25 -12.41
N THR A 366 -6.13 -3.30 -13.00
CA THR A 366 -4.68 -3.55 -13.05
C THR A 366 -3.97 -2.52 -13.88
#